data_AF-N8NR62-F1
#
_entry.id   AF-N8NR62-F1
#
_cell.length_a   1.000
_cell.length_b   1.000
_cell.length_c   1.000
_cell.angle_alpha   90.00
_cell.angle_beta   90.00
_cell.angle_gamma   90.00
#
_symmetry.space_group_name_H-M   'P 1'
#
loop_
_entity.id
_entity.type
_entity.pdbx_description
1 polymer ?
#
loop_
_entity_poly.entity_id
_entity_poly.type
_entity_poly.pdbx_seq_one_letter_code
_entity_poly.pdbx_strand_id
1 'polypeptide(L)'
;MAILDRGENKVGGFIIGAIVVLALWAFISMRSKAKSHEAFNALDEAENWFAKEGINSSSVTFSAYNDPRLSKHTGATVLVCMGKKRNGERVGFALEIIKGVGVVDSAHIQPEGIASHHVKAAHIAKMNGKTLIATLQEMALKHRLNHVR
;
A
#
# COMPACT_ATOMS: atom_id res chain seq x y z
N MET A 1 45.87 -44.85 -25.31
CA MET A 1 44.40 -44.91 -25.14
C MET A 1 44.03 -43.74 -24.25
N ALA A 2 43.70 -42.60 -24.87
CA ALA A 2 43.60 -41.32 -24.18
C ALA A 2 42.22 -41.14 -23.52
N ILE A 3 42.29 -40.69 -22.27
CA ILE A 3 41.20 -40.20 -21.43
C ILE A 3 40.63 -38.92 -22.07
N LEU A 4 39.32 -38.88 -22.36
CA LEU A 4 38.56 -37.65 -22.57
C LEU A 4 37.18 -37.88 -21.92
N ASP A 5 37.03 -37.38 -20.71
CA ASP A 5 36.40 -36.09 -20.40
C ASP A 5 34.89 -36.24 -20.22
N ARG A 6 34.51 -36.30 -18.95
CA ARG A 6 33.13 -36.30 -18.46
C ARG A 6 33.00 -35.24 -17.36
N GLY A 7 33.65 -34.09 -17.54
CA GLY A 7 33.70 -32.99 -16.57
C GLY A 7 32.82 -31.78 -16.89
N GLU A 8 32.51 -31.51 -18.16
CA GLU A 8 31.96 -30.21 -18.57
C GLU A 8 30.46 -29.98 -18.29
N ASN A 9 29.64 -31.04 -18.19
CA ASN A 9 28.17 -30.86 -18.14
C ASN A 9 27.60 -30.38 -16.80
N LYS A 10 28.39 -30.39 -15.71
CA LYS A 10 27.91 -29.93 -14.41
C LYS A 10 28.08 -28.42 -14.24
N VAL A 11 29.20 -27.87 -14.70
CA VAL A 11 29.53 -26.44 -14.53
C VAL A 11 28.56 -25.54 -15.30
N GLY A 12 28.19 -25.91 -16.53
CA GLY A 12 27.20 -25.19 -17.32
C GLY A 12 25.81 -25.13 -16.66
N GLY A 13 25.35 -26.24 -16.09
CA GLY A 13 24.07 -26.30 -15.36
C GLY A 13 24.04 -25.46 -14.08
N PHE A 14 25.15 -25.42 -13.33
CA PHE A 14 25.29 -24.57 -12.15
C PHE A 14 25.31 -23.07 -12.49
N ILE A 15 26.00 -22.69 -13.57
CA ILE A 15 26.05 -21.28 -14.04
C ILE A 15 24.66 -20.84 -14.51
N ILE A 16 23.95 -21.66 -15.28
CA ILE A 16 22.58 -21.36 -15.73
C ILE A 16 21.62 -21.23 -14.53
N GLY A 17 21.69 -22.15 -13.57
CA GLY A 17 20.88 -22.09 -12.35
C GLY A 17 21.12 -20.81 -11.53
N ALA A 18 22.38 -20.41 -11.37
CA ALA A 18 22.75 -19.18 -10.65
C ALA A 18 22.22 -17.92 -11.36
N ILE A 19 22.32 -17.87 -12.70
CA ILE A 19 21.81 -16.74 -13.49
C ILE A 19 20.29 -16.61 -13.35
N VAL A 20 19.55 -17.72 -13.37
CA VAL A 20 18.09 -17.71 -13.20
C VAL A 20 17.69 -17.17 -11.82
N VAL A 21 18.35 -17.62 -10.75
CA VAL A 21 18.08 -17.14 -9.38
C VAL A 21 18.39 -15.64 -9.25
N LEU A 22 19.51 -15.19 -9.81
CA LEU A 22 19.89 -13.77 -9.79
C LEU A 22 18.92 -12.90 -10.59
N ALA A 23 18.48 -13.35 -11.77
CA ALA A 23 17.49 -12.65 -12.57
C ALA A 23 16.13 -12.56 -11.85
N LEU A 24 15.70 -13.66 -11.21
CA LEU A 24 14.46 -13.68 -10.42
C LEU A 24 14.55 -12.70 -9.23
N TRP A 25 15.67 -12.73 -8.49
CA TRP A 25 15.91 -11.85 -7.37
C TRP A 25 15.96 -10.37 -7.79
N ALA A 26 16.67 -10.05 -8.87
CA ALA A 26 16.74 -8.71 -9.43
C ALA A 26 15.35 -8.20 -9.84
N PHE A 27 14.57 -9.01 -10.54
CA PHE A 27 13.21 -8.66 -10.97
C PHE A 27 12.27 -8.39 -9.78
N ILE A 28 12.29 -9.26 -8.76
CA ILE A 28 11.50 -9.10 -7.54
C ILE A 28 11.92 -7.83 -6.78
N SER A 29 13.23 -7.60 -6.65
CA SER A 29 13.80 -6.43 -5.98
C SER A 29 13.45 -5.12 -6.69
N MET A 30 13.57 -5.05 -8.02
CA MET A 30 13.20 -3.87 -8.80
C MET A 30 11.71 -3.54 -8.68
N ARG A 31 10.84 -4.55 -8.75
CA ARG A 31 9.39 -4.35 -8.60
C ARG A 31 9.01 -3.86 -7.20
N SER A 32 9.69 -4.34 -6.17
CA SER A 32 9.51 -3.86 -4.79
C SER A 32 9.91 -2.39 -4.65
N LYS A 33 11.07 -2.01 -5.20
CA LYS A 33 11.56 -0.62 -5.21
C LYS A 33 10.60 0.33 -5.94
N ALA A 34 10.09 -0.07 -7.10
CA ALA A 34 9.16 0.74 -7.88
C ALA A 34 7.86 1.02 -7.11
N LYS A 35 7.27 0.00 -6.48
CA LYS A 35 6.06 0.17 -5.64
C LYS A 35 6.29 1.07 -4.43
N SER A 36 7.45 0.92 -3.79
CA SER A 36 7.84 1.77 -2.66
C SER A 36 7.93 3.24 -3.10
N HIS A 37 8.63 3.50 -4.21
CA HIS A 37 8.79 4.84 -4.76
C HIS A 37 7.45 5.48 -5.15
N GLU A 38 6.54 4.71 -5.76
CA GLU A 38 5.19 5.18 -6.09
C GLU A 38 4.37 5.52 -4.84
N ALA A 39 4.50 4.70 -3.78
CA ALA A 39 3.82 4.91 -2.52
C ALA A 39 4.33 6.17 -1.77
N PHE A 40 5.64 6.42 -1.79
CA PHE A 40 6.21 7.65 -1.21
C PHE A 40 5.85 8.89 -2.02
N ASN A 41 5.89 8.82 -3.36
CA ASN A 41 5.43 9.94 -4.20
C ASN A 41 3.96 10.29 -3.93
N ALA A 42 3.09 9.28 -3.75
CA ALA A 42 1.71 9.51 -3.38
C ALA A 42 1.60 10.17 -1.99
N LEU A 43 2.44 9.81 -1.02
CA LEU A 43 2.48 10.45 0.29
C LEU A 43 2.92 11.91 0.19
N ASP A 44 3.94 12.21 -0.60
CA ASP A 44 4.43 13.57 -0.83
C ASP A 44 3.33 14.45 -1.46
N GLU A 45 2.57 13.89 -2.41
CA GLU A 45 1.39 14.56 -2.99
C GLU A 45 0.26 14.82 -1.97
N ALA A 46 0.22 14.06 -0.87
CA ALA A 46 -0.75 14.26 0.21
C ALA A 46 -0.35 15.33 1.24
N GLU A 47 0.89 15.84 1.22
CA GLU A 47 1.37 16.79 2.25
C GLU A 47 0.50 18.04 2.37
N ASN A 48 0.05 18.57 1.23
CA ASN A 48 -0.85 19.73 1.21
C ASN A 48 -2.20 19.44 1.89
N TRP A 49 -2.68 18.20 1.80
CA TRP A 49 -3.90 17.77 2.49
C TRP A 49 -3.64 17.61 3.99
N PHE A 50 -2.52 17.02 4.40
CA PHE A 50 -2.13 16.92 5.82
C PHE A 50 -2.06 18.29 6.49
N ALA A 51 -1.45 19.27 5.81
CA ALA A 51 -1.34 20.63 6.32
C ALA A 51 -2.70 21.28 6.55
N LYS A 52 -3.65 21.10 5.63
CA LYS A 52 -5.04 21.60 5.73
C LYS A 52 -5.80 20.96 6.88
N GLU A 53 -5.62 19.66 7.10
CA GLU A 53 -6.28 18.91 8.18
C GLU A 53 -5.58 19.04 9.53
N GLY A 54 -4.46 19.80 9.60
CA GLY A 54 -3.69 19.97 10.83
C GLY A 54 -2.99 18.70 11.30
N ILE A 55 -2.70 17.77 10.38
CA ILE A 55 -2.01 16.51 10.64
C ILE A 55 -0.50 16.74 10.55
N ASN A 56 0.23 16.18 11.51
CA ASN A 56 1.68 16.20 11.48
C ASN A 56 2.19 15.09 10.55
N SER A 57 2.66 15.45 9.35
CA SER A 57 3.17 14.52 8.33
C SER A 57 4.23 13.55 8.87
N SER A 58 5.12 14.02 9.76
CA SER A 58 6.17 13.18 10.34
C SER A 58 5.66 12.05 11.25
N SER A 59 4.40 12.14 11.69
CA SER A 59 3.75 11.12 12.50
C SER A 59 2.94 10.10 11.69
N VAL A 60 2.80 10.33 10.39
CA VAL A 60 1.94 9.51 9.52
C VAL A 60 2.63 8.19 9.21
N THR A 61 1.95 7.12 9.57
CA THR A 61 2.24 5.77 9.08
C THR A 61 1.15 5.40 8.08
N PHE A 62 1.52 4.71 7.00
CA PHE A 62 0.59 4.46 5.91
C PHE A 62 0.79 3.09 5.26
N SER A 63 -0.25 2.63 4.59
CA SER A 63 -0.24 1.48 3.69
C SER A 63 -0.81 1.89 2.33
N ALA A 64 -0.09 1.58 1.26
CA ALA A 64 -0.47 1.95 -0.10
C ALA A 64 -1.09 0.78 -0.87
N TYR A 65 -2.10 1.09 -1.67
CA TYR A 65 -2.86 0.14 -2.48
C TYR A 65 -3.05 0.67 -3.90
N ASN A 66 -2.44 -0.01 -4.87
CA ASN A 66 -2.52 0.34 -6.30
C ASN A 66 -3.43 -0.63 -7.07
N ASP A 67 -4.30 -1.39 -6.38
CA ASP A 67 -5.26 -2.30 -7.03
C ASP A 67 -6.44 -1.47 -7.56
N PRO A 68 -6.70 -1.43 -8.88
CA PRO A 68 -7.75 -0.59 -9.45
C PRO A 68 -9.16 -0.93 -8.93
N ARG A 69 -9.36 -2.13 -8.36
CA ARG A 69 -10.63 -2.55 -7.77
C ARG A 69 -10.87 -1.95 -6.38
N LEU A 70 -9.85 -1.36 -5.77
CA LEU A 70 -9.93 -0.73 -4.44
C LEU A 70 -10.09 0.80 -4.53
N SER A 71 -9.76 1.38 -5.68
CA SER A 71 -9.89 2.80 -6.01
C SER A 71 -11.25 3.10 -6.63
N LYS A 72 -11.76 4.31 -6.41
CA LYS A 72 -12.90 4.86 -7.14
C LYS A 72 -12.45 5.44 -8.49
N HIS A 73 -11.26 6.02 -8.53
CA HIS A 73 -10.70 6.72 -9.67
C HIS A 73 -9.61 5.87 -10.35
N THR A 74 -9.67 5.77 -11.67
CA THR A 74 -8.69 5.01 -12.45
C THR A 74 -7.29 5.61 -12.32
N GLY A 75 -6.31 4.76 -12.04
CA GLY A 75 -4.91 5.18 -11.89
C GLY A 75 -4.58 5.81 -10.53
N ALA A 76 -5.52 5.78 -9.58
CA ALA A 76 -5.28 6.28 -8.24
C ALA A 76 -4.62 5.24 -7.32
N THR A 77 -3.78 5.74 -6.43
CA THR A 77 -3.22 5.01 -5.30
C THR A 77 -4.06 5.34 -4.06
N VAL A 78 -4.55 4.31 -3.38
CA VAL A 78 -5.25 4.48 -2.11
C VAL A 78 -4.24 4.35 -0.96
N LEU A 79 -4.09 5.41 -0.16
CA LEU A 79 -3.33 5.38 1.07
C LEU A 79 -4.28 5.21 2.25
N VAL A 80 -4.02 4.23 3.12
CA VAL A 80 -4.67 4.14 4.43
C VAL A 80 -3.66 4.52 5.50
N CYS A 81 -3.99 5.52 6.28
CA CYS A 81 -3.04 6.21 7.13
C CYS A 81 -3.52 6.29 8.58
N MET A 82 -2.55 6.33 9.49
CA MET A 82 -2.74 6.71 10.89
C MET A 82 -1.69 7.74 11.27
N GLY A 83 -2.07 8.78 12.00
CA GLY A 83 -1.17 9.84 12.42
C GLY A 83 -1.66 10.57 13.66
N LYS A 84 -1.04 11.73 13.92
CA LYS A 84 -1.44 12.65 14.98
C LYS A 84 -1.70 14.04 14.42
N LYS A 85 -2.76 14.69 14.90
CA LYS A 85 -2.95 16.13 14.74
C LYS A 85 -1.98 16.92 15.64
N ARG A 86 -1.87 18.22 15.41
CA ARG A 86 -1.04 19.14 16.23
C ARG A 86 -1.40 19.13 17.72
N ASN A 87 -2.66 18.89 18.06
CA ASN A 87 -3.14 18.78 19.45
C ASN A 87 -2.83 17.41 20.10
N GLY A 88 -2.16 16.49 19.40
CA GLY A 88 -1.83 15.14 19.89
C GLY A 88 -2.92 14.08 19.66
N GLU A 89 -4.10 14.47 19.16
CA GLU A 89 -5.19 13.55 18.82
C GLU A 89 -4.75 12.55 17.75
N ARG A 90 -4.97 11.25 18.01
CA ARG A 90 -4.71 10.20 17.02
C ARG A 90 -5.84 10.17 15.99
N VAL A 91 -5.48 10.08 14.72
CA VAL A 91 -6.44 10.07 13.62
C VAL A 91 -6.14 8.95 12.65
N GLY A 92 -7.19 8.31 12.17
CA GLY A 92 -7.15 7.36 11.06
C GLY A 92 -7.86 8.00 9.88
N PHE A 93 -7.28 7.86 8.69
CA PHE A 93 -7.86 8.42 7.48
C PHE A 93 -7.42 7.61 6.27
N ALA A 94 -8.17 7.71 5.18
CA ALA A 94 -7.83 7.10 3.91
C ALA A 94 -7.92 8.15 2.80
N LEU A 95 -6.97 8.12 1.89
CA LEU A 95 -6.84 9.05 0.77
C LEU A 95 -6.78 8.28 -0.53
N GLU A 96 -7.33 8.86 -1.57
CA GLU A 96 -7.13 8.43 -2.94
C GLU A 96 -6.38 9.52 -3.69
N ILE A 97 -5.28 9.14 -4.34
CA ILE A 97 -4.29 10.07 -4.87
C ILE A 97 -3.98 9.71 -6.31
N ILE A 98 -4.08 10.69 -7.21
CA ILE A 98 -3.69 10.55 -8.61
C ILE A 98 -2.40 11.33 -8.83
N LYS A 99 -1.39 10.65 -9.35
CA LYS A 99 -0.07 11.24 -9.61
C LYS A 99 -0.18 12.52 -10.44
N GLY A 100 0.42 13.60 -9.96
CA GLY A 100 0.41 14.91 -10.60
C GLY A 100 -0.89 15.71 -10.42
N VAL A 101 -1.90 15.15 -9.74
CA VAL A 101 -3.15 15.82 -9.39
C VAL A 101 -3.26 16.01 -7.88
N GLY A 102 -2.75 15.05 -7.10
CA GLY A 102 -2.86 15.03 -5.65
C GLY A 102 -4.09 14.26 -5.14
N VAL A 103 -4.56 14.62 -3.95
CA VAL A 103 -5.69 13.95 -3.28
C VAL A 103 -7.00 14.25 -4.03
N VAL A 104 -7.65 13.22 -4.55
CA VAL A 104 -8.92 13.30 -5.29
C VAL A 104 -10.12 12.79 -4.48
N ASP A 105 -9.88 11.94 -3.49
CA ASP A 105 -10.89 11.51 -2.52
C ASP A 105 -10.25 11.33 -1.15
N SER A 106 -11.01 11.53 -0.08
CA SER A 106 -10.51 11.40 1.29
C SER A 106 -11.64 11.07 2.26
N ALA A 107 -11.31 10.30 3.30
CA ALA A 107 -12.23 10.05 4.40
C ALA A 107 -11.49 9.93 5.73
N HIS A 108 -12.04 10.58 6.75
CA HIS A 108 -11.69 10.30 8.14
C HIS A 108 -12.32 8.98 8.58
N ILE A 109 -11.50 8.13 9.20
CA ILE A 109 -11.88 6.81 9.68
C ILE A 109 -11.83 6.85 11.21
N GLN A 110 -13.01 7.02 11.82
CA GLN A 110 -13.16 7.06 13.28
C GLN A 110 -14.01 5.90 13.81
N PRO A 111 -13.55 5.18 14.86
CA PRO A 111 -12.30 5.41 15.59
C PRO A 111 -11.05 5.06 14.76
N GLU A 112 -9.91 5.67 15.08
CA GLU A 112 -8.68 5.55 14.30
C GLU A 112 -8.18 4.11 14.20
N GLY A 113 -8.48 3.29 15.21
CA GLY A 113 -8.15 1.87 15.23
C GLY A 113 -8.72 1.09 14.04
N ILE A 114 -9.81 1.55 13.42
CA ILE A 114 -10.37 0.90 12.23
C ILE A 114 -9.42 0.98 11.03
N ALA A 115 -8.63 2.04 10.92
CA ALA A 115 -7.62 2.17 9.86
C ALA A 115 -6.55 1.07 9.95
N SER A 116 -6.25 0.56 11.16
CA SER A 116 -5.31 -0.56 11.35
C SER A 116 -5.81 -1.90 10.77
N HIS A 117 -7.12 -2.02 10.50
CA HIS A 117 -7.72 -3.20 9.86
C HIS A 117 -7.75 -3.12 8.32
N HIS A 118 -6.93 -2.25 7.72
CA HIS A 118 -6.87 -2.00 6.28
C HIS A 118 -6.71 -3.26 5.42
N VAL A 119 -5.96 -4.27 5.87
CA VAL A 119 -5.81 -5.55 5.14
C VAL A 119 -7.15 -6.29 5.04
N LYS A 120 -7.89 -6.38 6.16
CA LYS A 120 -9.21 -7.01 6.19
C LYS A 120 -10.21 -6.21 5.37
N ALA A 121 -10.18 -4.88 5.49
CA ALA A 121 -11.03 -3.99 4.71
C ALA A 121 -10.77 -4.16 3.19
N ALA A 122 -9.51 -4.24 2.77
CA ALA A 122 -9.15 -4.47 1.37
C ALA A 122 -9.64 -5.82 0.84
N HIS A 123 -9.64 -6.86 1.68
CA HIS A 123 -10.21 -8.15 1.30
C HIS A 123 -11.74 -8.08 1.13
N ILE A 124 -12.45 -7.49 2.10
CA ILE A 124 -13.90 -7.30 2.06
C ILE A 124 -14.30 -6.45 0.84
N ALA A 125 -13.56 -5.38 0.59
CA ALA A 125 -13.76 -4.47 -0.54
C ALA A 125 -13.74 -5.23 -1.88
N LYS A 126 -12.72 -6.08 -2.08
CA LYS A 126 -12.59 -6.91 -3.29
C LYS A 126 -13.74 -7.91 -3.45
N MET A 127 -14.12 -8.56 -2.36
CA MET A 127 -15.21 -9.55 -2.38
C MET A 127 -16.56 -8.92 -2.72
N ASN A 128 -16.78 -7.68 -2.30
CA ASN A 128 -18.06 -6.99 -2.43
C ASN A 128 -18.10 -5.96 -3.56
N GLY A 129 -17.03 -5.83 -4.36
CA GLY A 129 -16.95 -4.83 -5.42
C GLY A 129 -17.03 -3.38 -4.92
N LYS A 130 -16.51 -3.10 -3.72
CA LYS A 130 -16.51 -1.76 -3.11
C LYS A 130 -15.11 -1.17 -3.12
N THR A 131 -15.04 0.15 -2.99
CA THR A 131 -13.76 0.85 -2.76
C THR A 131 -13.26 0.58 -1.33
N LEU A 132 -11.95 0.72 -1.14
CA LEU A 132 -11.34 0.55 0.18
C LEU A 132 -11.83 1.61 1.17
N ILE A 133 -11.94 2.87 0.72
CA ILE A 133 -12.45 3.99 1.53
C ILE A 133 -13.87 3.70 2.02
N ALA A 134 -14.79 3.32 1.11
CA ALA A 134 -16.17 3.01 1.48
C ALA A 134 -16.25 1.86 2.49
N THR A 135 -15.45 0.81 2.29
CA THR A 135 -15.42 -0.35 3.19
C THR A 135 -14.91 0.01 4.59
N LEU A 136 -13.89 0.87 4.68
CA LEU A 136 -13.39 1.37 5.97
C LEU A 136 -14.43 2.23 6.69
N GLN A 137 -15.16 3.08 5.96
CA GLN A 137 -16.25 3.88 6.52
C GLN A 137 -17.39 3.00 7.04
N GLU A 138 -17.77 1.94 6.32
CA GLU A 138 -18.77 0.97 6.78
C GLU A 138 -18.32 0.24 8.05
N MET A 139 -17.06 -0.20 8.11
CA MET A 139 -16.49 -0.82 9.30
C MET A 139 -16.49 0.14 10.49
N ALA A 140 -16.14 1.40 10.26
CA ALA A 140 -16.16 2.45 11.26
C ALA A 140 -17.57 2.75 11.78
N LEU A 141 -18.55 2.85 10.88
CA LEU A 141 -19.96 3.03 11.24
C LEU A 141 -20.47 1.85 12.09
N LYS A 142 -20.22 0.62 11.64
CA LYS A 142 -20.61 -0.59 12.37
C LYS A 142 -19.99 -0.64 13.77
N HIS A 143 -18.72 -0.26 13.90
CA HIS A 143 -18.07 -0.17 15.20
C HIS A 143 -18.78 0.83 16.13
N ARG A 144 -19.10 2.03 15.64
CA ARG A 144 -19.81 3.04 16.43
C ARG A 144 -21.16 2.53 16.89
N LEU A 145 -21.99 2.01 15.97
CA LEU A 145 -23.31 1.49 16.30
C LEU A 145 -23.28 0.40 17.37
N ASN A 146 -22.24 -0.44 17.39
CA ASN A 146 -22.09 -1.51 18.38
C ASN A 146 -21.61 -1.01 19.77
N HIS A 147 -21.09 0.21 19.86
CA HIS A 147 -20.52 0.78 21.09
C HIS A 147 -21.26 2.03 21.59
N VAL A 148 -22.37 2.40 20.94
CA VAL A 148 -23.36 3.31 21.53
C VAL A 148 -24.17 2.48 22.54
N ARG A 149 -23.74 2.51 23.80
CA ARG A 149 -24.50 2.03 24.97
C ARG A 149 -24.79 3.20 25.89
#